data_AF-A0A924ILA3-F1
#
_entry.id   AF-A0A924ILA3-F1
#
_cell.length_a   1.000
_cell.length_b   1.000
_cell.length_c   1.000
_cell.angle_alpha   90.00
_cell.angle_beta   90.00
_cell.angle_gamma   90.00
#
_symmetry.space_group_name_H-M   'P 1'
#
loop_
_entity.id
_entity.type
_entity.pdbx_description
1 polymer ?
#
loop_
_entity_poly.entity_id
_entity_poly.type
_entity_poly.pdbx_seq_one_letter_code
_entity_poly.pdbx_strand_id
1 'polypeptide(L)'
;MGDFARDLARDQLRTALMTGTVAGLLPIPGSATLALTALEAVFVSKTTEFYNDRIDPQGMLEDVKALLPIAGKHFALTALAETVGLVPVLGWVAKPFITRKAMETLGEATIDYFEKRNPDRVY
;
A
#
# COMPACT_ATOMS: atom_id res chain seq x y z
N MET A 1 16.83 22.38 -5.49
CA MET A 1 16.93 21.45 -4.36
C MET A 1 16.06 20.28 -4.75
N GLY A 2 16.65 19.10 -4.95
CA GLY A 2 15.86 17.90 -5.20
C GLY A 2 15.16 17.49 -3.91
N ASP A 3 13.97 16.91 -4.02
CA ASP A 3 13.24 16.39 -2.88
C ASP A 3 13.82 15.02 -2.51
N PHE A 4 13.87 14.67 -1.22
CA PHE A 4 14.25 13.32 -0.84
C PHE A 4 13.21 12.33 -1.38
N ALA A 5 13.67 11.21 -1.95
CA ALA A 5 12.79 10.18 -2.50
C ALA A 5 11.77 9.66 -1.45
N ARG A 6 12.15 9.70 -0.18
CA ARG A 6 11.28 9.41 0.97
C ARG A 6 10.09 10.36 1.09
N ASP A 7 10.32 11.65 0.90
CA ASP A 7 9.27 12.66 1.08
C ASP A 7 8.24 12.57 -0.05
N LEU A 8 8.70 12.34 -1.29
CA LEU A 8 7.84 12.06 -2.44
C LEU A 8 7.02 10.77 -2.25
N ALA A 9 7.64 9.70 -1.77
CA ALA A 9 6.94 8.44 -1.49
C ALA A 9 5.89 8.60 -0.36
N ARG A 10 6.19 9.39 0.68
CA ARG A 10 5.24 9.69 1.77
C ARG A 10 4.07 10.55 1.32
N ASP A 11 4.30 11.53 0.45
CA ASP A 11 3.22 12.34 -0.10
C ASP A 11 2.31 11.52 -1.03
N GLN A 12 2.91 10.64 -1.83
CA GLN A 12 2.15 9.67 -2.61
C GLN A 12 1.35 8.71 -1.72
N LEU A 13 1.92 8.25 -0.60
CA LEU A 13 1.20 7.41 0.35
C LEU A 13 -0.01 8.12 0.92
N ARG A 14 0.09 9.41 1.29
CA ARG A 14 -1.05 10.21 1.75
C ARG A 14 -2.15 10.27 0.70
N THR A 15 -1.78 10.50 -0.55
CA THR A 15 -2.72 10.50 -1.68
C THR A 15 -3.39 9.14 -1.84
N ALA A 16 -2.60 8.06 -1.80
CA ALA A 16 -3.10 6.69 -1.93
C ALA A 16 -4.03 6.28 -0.78
N LEU A 17 -3.74 6.72 0.46
CA LEU A 17 -4.61 6.51 1.62
C LEU A 17 -5.96 7.17 1.46
N MET A 18 -6.01 8.39 0.91
CA MET A 18 -7.26 9.08 0.62
C MET A 18 -8.05 8.34 -0.45
N THR A 19 -7.41 7.95 -1.55
CA THR A 19 -8.07 7.21 -2.64
C THR A 19 -8.57 5.84 -2.18
N GLY A 20 -7.79 5.09 -1.40
CA GLY A 20 -8.20 3.81 -0.83
C GLY A 20 -9.34 3.92 0.19
N THR A 21 -9.42 5.04 0.91
CA THR A 21 -10.56 5.36 1.79
C THR A 21 -11.83 5.58 0.96
N VAL A 22 -11.74 6.36 -0.13
CA VAL A 22 -12.87 6.63 -1.04
C VAL A 22 -13.34 5.35 -1.73
N ALA A 23 -12.43 4.49 -2.18
CA ALA A 23 -12.78 3.20 -2.77
C ALA A 23 -13.50 2.28 -1.77
N GLY A 24 -13.12 2.33 -0.48
CA GLY A 24 -13.77 1.58 0.59
C GLY A 24 -15.22 1.99 0.87
N LEU A 25 -15.67 3.16 0.38
CA LEU A 25 -17.07 3.61 0.48
C LEU A 25 -17.98 2.93 -0.55
N LEU A 26 -17.43 2.24 -1.55
CA LEU A 26 -18.23 1.55 -2.56
C LEU A 26 -18.90 0.31 -1.95
N PRO A 27 -20.24 0.22 -1.97
CA PRO A 27 -20.99 -0.94 -1.49
C PRO A 27 -20.98 -2.07 -2.52
N ILE A 28 -19.85 -2.27 -3.21
CA ILE A 28 -19.66 -3.26 -4.26
C ILE A 28 -18.73 -4.35 -3.70
N PRO A 29 -19.16 -5.61 -3.64
CA PRO A 29 -18.29 -6.73 -3.31
C PRO A 29 -17.10 -6.81 -4.28
N GLY A 30 -15.90 -7.04 -3.77
CA GLY A 30 -14.66 -7.12 -4.57
C GLY A 30 -14.05 -5.77 -4.97
N SER A 31 -14.76 -4.66 -4.74
CA SER A 31 -14.25 -3.32 -5.08
C SER A 31 -13.09 -2.87 -4.20
N ALA A 32 -13.03 -3.30 -2.94
CA ALA A 32 -11.92 -2.95 -2.07
C ALA A 32 -10.65 -3.67 -2.53
N THR A 33 -10.77 -4.97 -2.83
CA THR A 33 -9.64 -5.75 -3.37
C THR A 33 -9.12 -5.15 -4.68
N LEU A 34 -9.99 -4.92 -5.67
CA LEU A 34 -9.57 -4.37 -6.97
C LEU A 34 -8.95 -2.98 -6.85
N ALA A 35 -9.55 -2.10 -6.05
CA ALA A 35 -9.05 -0.74 -5.88
C ALA A 35 -7.71 -0.72 -5.12
N LEU A 36 -7.57 -1.50 -4.05
CA LEU A 36 -6.33 -1.62 -3.29
C LEU A 36 -5.21 -2.17 -4.16
N THR A 37 -5.45 -3.27 -4.88
CA THR A 37 -4.43 -3.85 -5.77
C THR A 37 -3.97 -2.86 -6.84
N ALA A 38 -4.89 -2.09 -7.44
CA ALA A 38 -4.52 -1.06 -8.42
C ALA A 38 -3.70 0.09 -7.78
N LEU A 39 -4.12 0.56 -6.60
CA LEU A 39 -3.42 1.60 -5.84
C LEU A 39 -2.02 1.17 -5.42
N GLU A 40 -1.88 -0.08 -4.97
CA GLU A 40 -0.61 -0.68 -4.57
C GLU A 40 0.33 -0.80 -5.76
N ALA A 41 -0.14 -1.28 -6.91
CA ALA A 41 0.69 -1.39 -8.10
C ALA A 41 1.24 -0.02 -8.53
N VAL A 42 0.39 1.01 -8.53
CA VAL A 42 0.81 2.38 -8.83
C VAL A 42 1.76 2.93 -7.77
N PHE A 43 1.49 2.67 -6.49
CA PHE A 43 2.31 3.11 -5.37
C PHE A 43 3.71 2.50 -5.42
N VAL A 44 3.80 1.19 -5.56
CA VAL A 44 5.07 0.45 -5.66
C VAL A 44 5.83 0.85 -6.92
N SER A 45 5.16 0.98 -8.07
CA SER A 45 5.81 1.41 -9.32
C SER A 45 6.46 2.79 -9.17
N LYS A 46 5.72 3.78 -8.69
CA LYS A 46 6.25 5.14 -8.52
C LYS A 46 7.29 5.23 -7.41
N THR A 47 7.12 4.49 -6.31
CA THR A 47 8.15 4.43 -5.26
C THR A 47 9.44 3.84 -5.83
N THR A 48 9.36 2.78 -6.62
CA THR A 48 10.52 2.19 -7.30
C THR A 48 11.20 3.18 -8.26
N GLU A 49 10.41 3.99 -8.98
CA GLU A 49 10.95 5.09 -9.79
C GLU A 49 11.66 6.15 -8.94
N PHE A 50 11.06 6.59 -7.82
CA PHE A 50 11.67 7.56 -6.90
C PHE A 50 13.02 7.08 -6.36
N TYR A 51 13.11 5.79 -6.05
CA TYR A 51 14.35 5.19 -5.57
C TYR A 51 15.27 4.67 -6.69
N ASN A 52 14.88 4.79 -7.97
CA ASN A 52 15.51 4.25 -9.20
C ASN A 52 16.16 2.88 -8.98
N ASP A 53 15.49 2.03 -8.22
CA ASP A 53 16.03 0.74 -7.83
C ASP A 53 15.50 -0.32 -8.80
N ARG A 54 16.41 -1.10 -9.39
CA ARG A 54 16.00 -2.29 -10.14
C ARG A 54 15.95 -3.43 -9.14
N ILE A 55 14.78 -4.01 -8.95
CA ILE A 55 14.63 -5.21 -8.10
C ILE A 55 15.62 -6.26 -8.62
N ASP A 56 16.67 -6.52 -7.83
CA ASP A 56 17.70 -7.49 -8.16
C ASP A 56 17.13 -8.90 -7.98
N PRO A 57 17.10 -9.74 -9.02
CA PRO A 57 16.63 -11.12 -8.92
C PRO A 57 17.34 -11.94 -7.83
N GLN A 58 18.57 -11.59 -7.46
CA GLN A 58 19.34 -12.30 -6.42
C GLN A 58 18.93 -11.93 -4.98
N GLY A 59 18.45 -10.69 -4.75
CA GLY A 59 17.91 -10.24 -3.45
C GLY A 59 16.43 -10.55 -3.25
N MET A 60 15.72 -10.90 -4.33
CA MET A 60 14.27 -11.06 -4.36
C MET A 60 13.73 -12.06 -3.32
N LEU A 61 14.50 -13.09 -2.95
CA LEU A 61 14.08 -14.04 -1.93
C LEU A 61 14.08 -13.46 -0.51
N GLU A 62 15.05 -12.60 -0.19
CA GLU A 62 15.11 -11.88 1.08
C GLU A 62 14.05 -10.77 1.13
N ASP A 63 13.85 -10.10 0.01
CA ASP A 63 12.80 -9.09 -0.18
C ASP A 63 11.41 -9.70 0.01
N VAL A 64 11.16 -10.86 -0.63
CA VAL A 64 9.91 -11.62 -0.48
C VAL A 64 9.73 -12.05 0.98
N LYS A 65 10.78 -12.51 1.68
CA LYS A 65 10.68 -12.89 3.10
C LYS A 65 10.40 -11.69 4.01
N ALA A 66 10.98 -10.53 3.72
CA ALA A 66 10.74 -9.30 4.47
C ALA A 66 9.31 -8.78 4.25
N LEU A 67 8.78 -8.94 3.03
CA LEU A 67 7.45 -8.48 2.64
C LEU A 67 6.35 -9.51 2.95
N LEU A 68 6.65 -10.80 3.14
CA LEU A 68 5.67 -11.87 3.39
C LEU A 68 4.75 -11.61 4.60
N PRO A 69 5.25 -11.16 5.77
CA PRO A 69 4.39 -10.87 6.93
C PRO A 69 3.48 -9.67 6.68
N ILE A 70 3.95 -8.71 5.89
CA ILE A 70 3.24 -7.49 5.51
C ILE A 70 2.14 -7.85 4.50
N ALA A 71 2.47 -8.65 3.48
CA ALA A 71 1.53 -9.19 2.52
C ALA A 71 0.44 -10.05 3.20
N GLY A 72 0.80 -10.86 4.20
CA GLY A 72 -0.15 -11.63 4.99
C GLY A 72 -1.12 -10.77 5.80
N LYS A 73 -0.60 -9.76 6.52
CA LYS A 73 -1.43 -8.78 7.24
C LYS A 73 -2.32 -7.97 6.29
N HIS A 74 -1.75 -7.54 5.18
CA HIS A 74 -2.46 -6.81 4.14
C HIS A 74 -3.62 -7.64 3.57
N PHE A 75 -3.36 -8.88 3.16
CA PHE A 75 -4.38 -9.78 2.65
C PHE A 75 -5.50 -10.05 3.68
N ALA A 76 -5.13 -10.24 4.94
CA ALA A 76 -6.10 -10.41 6.02
C ALA A 76 -7.00 -9.17 6.20
N LEU A 77 -6.44 -7.96 6.14
CA LEU A 77 -7.18 -6.71 6.21
C LEU A 77 -8.09 -6.51 4.99
N THR A 78 -7.61 -6.82 3.79
CA THR A 78 -8.40 -6.73 2.56
C THR A 78 -9.55 -7.73 2.55
N ALA A 79 -9.30 -8.97 2.96
CA ALA A 79 -10.35 -9.97 3.15
C ALA A 79 -11.36 -9.54 4.23
N LEU A 80 -10.87 -8.97 5.35
CA LEU A 80 -11.74 -8.42 6.37
C LEU A 80 -12.62 -7.31 5.79
N ALA A 81 -12.06 -6.35 5.06
CA ALA A 81 -12.81 -5.26 4.44
C ALA A 81 -13.95 -5.74 3.52
N GLU A 82 -13.72 -6.81 2.76
CA GLU A 82 -14.76 -7.44 1.94
C GLU A 82 -15.83 -8.12 2.80
N THR A 83 -15.43 -8.89 3.82
CA THR A 83 -16.40 -9.57 4.71
C THR A 83 -17.24 -8.59 5.51
N VAL A 84 -16.66 -7.51 6.05
CA VAL A 84 -17.44 -6.51 6.79
C VAL A 84 -18.33 -5.75 5.81
N GLY A 85 -17.88 -5.49 4.58
CA GLY A 85 -18.69 -4.86 3.53
C GLY A 85 -19.98 -5.59 3.16
N LEU A 86 -20.13 -6.88 3.53
CA LEU A 86 -21.37 -7.64 3.37
C LEU A 86 -22.44 -7.28 4.41
N VAL A 87 -22.06 -6.65 5.52
CA VAL A 87 -22.98 -6.16 6.55
C VAL A 87 -23.44 -4.74 6.17
N PRO A 88 -24.73 -4.53 5.82
CA PRO A 88 -25.22 -3.20 5.48
C PRO A 88 -25.04 -2.23 6.65
N VAL A 89 -24.83 -0.95 6.33
CA VAL A 89 -24.70 0.15 7.30
C VAL A 89 -23.43 0.06 8.15
N LEU A 90 -23.31 -0.91 9.07
CA LEU A 90 -22.15 -1.05 9.96
C LEU A 90 -20.88 -1.41 9.19
N GLY A 91 -21.02 -2.32 8.23
CA GLY A 91 -19.91 -2.76 7.40
C GLY A 91 -19.42 -1.72 6.41
N TRP A 92 -20.34 -0.91 5.87
CA TRP A 92 -20.00 0.18 4.97
C TRP A 92 -19.28 1.32 5.69
N VAL A 93 -19.60 1.55 6.97
CA VAL A 93 -18.86 2.52 7.79
C VAL A 93 -17.47 1.97 8.16
N ALA A 94 -17.33 0.68 8.46
CA ALA A 94 -16.06 0.09 8.86
C ALA A 94 -15.08 -0.12 7.69
N LYS A 95 -15.59 -0.46 6.49
CA LYS A 95 -14.79 -0.82 5.31
C LYS A 95 -13.75 0.24 4.91
N PRO A 96 -14.03 1.55 4.86
CA PRO A 96 -13.05 2.61 4.58
C PRO A 96 -11.88 2.66 5.56
N PHE A 97 -12.13 2.38 6.85
CA PHE A 97 -11.07 2.38 7.86
C PHE A 97 -10.14 1.19 7.68
N ILE A 98 -10.71 0.03 7.34
CA ILE A 98 -9.95 -1.21 7.13
C ILE A 98 -9.11 -1.10 5.85
N THR A 99 -9.67 -0.60 4.74
CA THR A 99 -8.92 -0.38 3.50
C THR A 99 -7.82 0.65 3.68
N ARG A 100 -8.07 1.74 4.41
CA ARG A 100 -7.04 2.72 4.76
C ARG A 100 -5.89 2.08 5.54
N LYS A 101 -6.20 1.26 6.56
CA LYS A 101 -5.19 0.57 7.36
C LYS A 101 -4.39 -0.45 6.56
N ALA A 102 -5.02 -1.14 5.62
CA ALA A 102 -4.35 -2.07 4.71
C ALA A 102 -3.31 -1.34 3.84
N MET A 103 -3.67 -0.17 3.31
CA MET A 103 -2.78 0.66 2.49
C MET A 103 -1.68 1.33 3.31
N GLU A 104 -1.96 1.77 4.54
CA GLU A 104 -0.96 2.35 5.46
C GLU A 104 0.12 1.32 5.79
N THR A 105 -0.30 0.10 6.15
CA THR A 105 0.62 -1.00 6.50
C THR A 105 1.53 -1.36 5.33
N LEU A 106 0.99 -1.44 4.12
CA LEU A 106 1.77 -1.77 2.92
C LEU A 106 2.68 -0.61 2.52
N GLY A 107 2.15 0.62 2.51
CA GLY A 107 2.90 1.80 2.10
C GLY A 107 4.09 2.12 2.99
N GLU A 108 3.91 2.08 4.31
CA GLU A 108 4.99 2.28 5.27
C GLU A 108 6.08 1.21 5.11
N ALA A 109 5.68 -0.05 4.94
CA ALA A 109 6.60 -1.15 4.71
C ALA A 109 7.41 -0.99 3.42
N THR A 110 6.77 -0.60 2.33
CA THR A 110 7.45 -0.34 1.04
C THR A 110 8.43 0.82 1.16
N ILE A 111 8.03 1.92 1.81
CA ILE A 111 8.93 3.06 2.03
C ILE A 111 10.13 2.64 2.88
N ASP A 112 9.91 1.97 4.01
CA ASP A 112 10.98 1.52 4.91
C ASP A 112 11.94 0.55 4.21
N TYR A 113 11.39 -0.34 3.37
CA TYR A 113 12.19 -1.27 2.56
C TYR A 113 13.15 -0.53 1.60
N PHE A 114 12.65 0.42 0.81
CA PHE A 114 13.48 1.17 -0.13
C PHE A 114 14.39 2.19 0.55
N GLU A 115 13.94 2.81 1.65
CA GLU A 115 14.73 3.75 2.44
C GLU A 115 15.94 3.05 3.09
N LYS A 116 15.77 1.84 3.64
CA LYS A 116 16.90 1.05 4.16
C LYS A 116 17.95 0.74 3.11
N ARG A 117 17.54 0.58 1.85
CA ARG A 117 18.44 0.26 0.72
C ARG A 117 19.11 1.51 0.15
N ASN A 118 18.43 2.66 0.20
CA ASN A 118 18.89 3.93 -0.37
C ASN A 118 18.52 5.13 0.55
N PRO A 119 19.16 5.28 1.73
CA PRO A 119 18.72 6.20 2.77
C PRO A 119 18.85 7.69 2.38
N ASP A 120 19.87 8.06 1.59
CA ASP A 120 20.17 9.46 1.26
C ASP A 120 19.76 9.85 -0.17
N ARG A 121 18.81 9.12 -0.76
CA ARG A 121 18.46 9.33 -2.17
C ARG A 121 17.65 10.61 -2.39
N VAL A 122 18.17 11.46 -3.26
CA VAL A 122 17.55 12.69 -3.74
C VAL A 122 17.03 12.47 -5.17
N TYR A 123 15.79 12.89 -5.43
CA TYR A 123 15.10 12.78 -6.72
C TYR A 123 15.18 14.10 -7.51
#